data_AF-A0A8T6UVM7-F1
#
_entry.id   AF-A0A8T6UVM7-F1
#
_cell.length_a   1.000
_cell.length_b   1.000
_cell.length_c   1.000
_cell.angle_alpha   90.00
_cell.angle_beta   90.00
_cell.angle_gamma   90.00
#
_symmetry.space_group_name_H-M   'P 1'
#
loop_
_entity.id
_entity.type
_entity.pdbx_description
1 polymer ?
#
loop_
_entity_poly.entity_id
_entity_poly.type
_entity_poly.pdbx_seq_one_letter_code
_entity_poly.pdbx_strand_id
1 'polypeptide(L)' 'MDQLQYYEKRLPEAEFNALEQTAQLIGEVPPITIDDHKIIKLNLNKKKIADLRPVRHFKHLEELNL' A
#
# COMPACT_ATOMS: atom_id res chain seq x y z
N MET A 1 8.19 8.90 -14.20
CA MET A 1 7.45 7.63 -14.18
C MET A 1 6.69 7.61 -12.87
N ASP A 2 5.36 7.57 -12.94
CA ASP A 2 4.49 7.63 -11.77
C ASP A 2 4.72 6.39 -10.89
N GLN A 3 4.97 6.55 -9.58
CA GLN A 3 5.26 5.42 -8.67
C GLN A 3 4.13 4.36 -8.69
N LEU A 4 2.89 4.78 -8.93
CA LEU A 4 1.75 3.87 -9.04
C LEU A 4 1.82 3.00 -10.30
N GLN A 5 2.21 3.55 -11.46
CA GLN A 5 2.39 2.75 -12.69
C GLN A 5 3.47 1.67 -12.55
N TYR A 6 4.44 1.88 -11.66
CA TYR A 6 5.44 0.85 -11.33
C TYR A 6 4.83 -0.31 -10.52
N TYR A 7 3.91 -0.02 -9.61
CA TYR A 7 3.27 -1.02 -8.74
C TYR A 7 2.12 -1.77 -9.44
N GLU A 8 1.41 -1.13 -10.36
CA GLU A 8 0.31 -1.72 -11.14
C GLU A 8 0.75 -3.02 -11.86
N LYS A 9 1.98 -3.04 -12.38
CA LYS A 9 2.54 -4.20 -13.09
C LYS A 9 3.08 -5.30 -12.17
N ARG A 10 3.18 -5.03 -10.86
CA ARG A 10 3.85 -5.90 -9.89
C ARG A 10 2.92 -6.49 -8.84
N LEU A 11 1.74 -5.91 -8.64
CA LEU A 11 0.80 -6.34 -7.61
C LEU A 11 -0.46 -6.95 -8.23
N PRO A 12 -1.10 -7.92 -7.56
CA PRO A 12 -2.47 -8.29 -7.83
C PRO A 12 -3.38 -7.07 -7.79
N GLU A 13 -4.39 -7.05 -8.65
CA GLU A 13 -5.36 -5.93 -8.76
C GLU A 13 -5.94 -5.53 -7.40
N ALA A 14 -6.25 -6.50 -6.54
CA ALA A 14 -6.80 -6.23 -5.20
C ALA A 14 -5.83 -5.46 -4.28
N GLU A 15 -4.54 -5.79 -4.31
CA GLU A 15 -3.51 -5.10 -3.52
C GLU A 15 -3.16 -3.74 -4.14
N PHE A 16 -3.13 -3.65 -5.47
CA PHE A 16 -2.94 -2.39 -6.17
C PHE A 16 -4.07 -1.39 -5.88
N ASN A 17 -5.33 -1.82 -5.98
CA ASN A 17 -6.48 -0.97 -5.68
C ASN A 17 -6.47 -0.51 -4.20
N ALA A 18 -6.05 -1.37 -3.28
CA ALA A 18 -5.92 -1.01 -1.87
C ALA A 18 -4.77 -0.01 -1.64
N LEU A 19 -3.65 -0.16 -2.34
CA LEU A 19 -2.55 0.79 -2.32
C LEU A 19 -2.99 2.16 -2.86
N GLU A 20 -3.72 2.18 -3.97
CA GLU A 20 -4.24 3.41 -4.58
C GLU A 20 -5.21 4.14 -3.63
N GLN A 21 -6.16 3.40 -3.03
CA GLN A 21 -7.07 3.96 -2.02
C GLN A 21 -6.31 4.50 -0.81
N THR A 22 -5.32 3.75 -0.32
CA THR A 22 -4.46 4.20 0.78
C THR A 22 -3.74 5.49 0.40
N ALA A 23 -3.21 5.56 -0.82
CA ALA A 23 -2.51 6.74 -1.31
C ALA A 23 -3.44 7.96 -1.41
N GLN A 24 -4.68 7.78 -1.87
CA GLN A 24 -5.70 8.83 -1.91
C GLN A 24 -6.06 9.34 -0.50
N LEU A 25 -6.15 8.45 0.49
CA LEU A 25 -6.47 8.82 1.87
C LEU A 25 -5.35 9.65 2.53
N ILE A 26 -4.09 9.38 2.20
CA ILE A 26 -2.95 10.06 2.81
C ILE A 26 -2.35 11.19 1.97
N GLY A 27 -2.77 11.28 0.69
CA GLY A 27 -2.31 12.27 -0.29
C GLY A 27 -0.94 11.97 -0.91
N GLU A 28 -0.39 10.77 -0.71
CA GLU A 28 0.89 10.32 -1.26
C GLU A 28 0.96 8.79 -1.35
N VAL A 29 1.83 8.24 -2.19
CA VAL A 29 2.03 6.78 -2.22
C VAL A 29 2.86 6.36 -1.00
N PRO A 30 2.35 5.51 -0.11
CA PRO A 30 3.09 5.13 1.09
C PRO A 30 4.34 4.31 0.70
N PRO A 31 5.43 4.40 1.48
CA PRO A 31 6.56 3.49 1.32
C PRO A 31 6.09 2.04 1.52
N ILE A 32 6.37 1.21 0.52
CA ILE A 32 6.06 -0.22 0.55
C ILE A 32 7.27 -1.06 0.16
N THR A 33 7.30 -2.29 0.68
CA THR A 33 8.21 -3.34 0.18
C THR A 33 7.36 -4.43 -0.46
N ILE A 34 7.74 -4.79 -1.68
CA ILE A 34 7.10 -5.86 -2.45
C ILE A 34 8.05 -7.05 -2.50
N ASP A 35 7.56 -8.21 -2.09
CA ASP A 35 8.22 -9.50 -2.29
C ASP A 35 7.23 -10.47 -2.94
N ASP A 36 7.70 -11.23 -3.94
CA ASP A 36 6.87 -12.18 -4.72
C ASP A 36 5.46 -11.64 -5.06
N HIS A 37 5.41 -10.46 -5.68
CA HIS A 37 4.18 -9.77 -6.08
C HIS A 37 3.22 -9.41 -4.93
N LYS A 38 3.67 -9.38 -3.68
CA LYS A 38 2.85 -9.08 -2.51
C LYS A 38 3.46 -7.95 -1.69
N ILE A 39 2.63 -7.10 -1.09
CA ILE A 39 3.09 -6.10 -0.14
C ILE A 39 3.36 -6.79 1.21
N ILE A 40 4.63 -6.88 1.58
CA ILE A 40 5.07 -7.45 2.86
C ILE A 40 5.33 -6.38 3.92
N LYS A 41 5.63 -5.14 3.49
CA LYS A 41 5.85 -4.02 4.42
C LYS A 41 5.09 -2.78 3.94
N LEU A 42 4.41 -2.11 4.87
CA LEU A 42 3.68 -0.87 4.63
C LEU A 42 4.00 0.14 5.73
N ASN A 43 4.44 1.34 5.35
CA ASN A 43 4.71 2.42 6.28
C ASN A 43 3.72 3.57 6.12
N LEU A 44 2.93 3.80 7.16
CA LEU A 44 1.91 4.83 7.27
C LEU A 44 2.24 5.89 8.34
N ASN A 45 3.41 5.80 8.98
CA ASN A 45 3.78 6.60 10.16
C ASN A 45 3.86 8.12 9.95
N LYS A 46 3.90 8.56 8.69
CA LYS A 46 4.01 9.99 8.34
C LYS A 46 2.69 10.72 8.40
N LYS A 47 1.56 10.02 8.51
CA LYS A 47 0.22 10.62 8.37
C LYS A 47 -0.76 10.02 9.38
N LYS A 48 -1.64 10.88 9.91
CA LYS A 48 -2.77 10.42 10.72
C LYS A 48 -3.78 9.73 9.82
N ILE A 49 -3.76 8.40 9.81
CA ILE A 49 -4.79 7.62 9.13
C ILE A 49 -5.89 7.32 10.13
N ALA A 50 -7.04 7.98 9.92
CA ALA A 50 -8.25 7.69 10.68
C ALA A 50 -8.96 6.41 10.18
N ASP A 51 -8.72 6.04 8.92
CA ASP A 51 -9.38 4.91 8.26
C ASP A 51 -8.38 3.90 7.72
N LEU A 52 -8.24 2.78 8.44
CA LEU A 52 -7.37 1.66 8.07
C LEU A 52 -8.09 0.58 7.25
N ARG A 53 -9.32 0.81 6.80
CA ARG A 53 -10.08 -0.19 6.01
C ARG A 53 -9.31 -0.72 4.80
N PRO A 54 -8.54 0.08 4.04
CA PRO A 54 -7.77 -0.44 2.89
C PRO A 54 -6.68 -1.45 3.30
N VAL A 55 -6.13 -1.33 4.52
CA VAL A 55 -5.04 -2.18 5.00
C VAL A 55 -5.43 -3.67 5.08
N ARG A 56 -6.72 -3.96 5.24
CA ARG A 56 -7.25 -5.35 5.28
C ARG A 56 -6.98 -6.15 4.00
N HIS A 57 -6.68 -5.47 2.88
CA HIS A 57 -6.46 -6.11 1.59
C HIS A 57 -5.01 -6.59 1.40
N PHE A 58 -4.07 -6.14 2.24
CA PHE A 58 -2.67 -6.59 2.24
C PHE A 58 -2.54 -7.89 3.06
N LYS A 59 -2.95 -9.02 2.46
CA LYS A 59 -3.05 -10.32 3.17
C LYS A 59 -1.71 -10.91 3.60
N HIS A 60 -0.63 -10.45 3.00
CA HIS A 60 0.73 -10.94 3.22
C HIS A 60 1.60 -9.95 3.99
N LEU A 61 0.96 -8.94 4.62
CA LEU A 61 1.68 -7.92 5.34
C LEU A 61 2.35 -8.52 6.58
N GLU A 62 3.68 -8.44 6.63
CA GLU A 62 4.51 -8.88 7.75
C GLU A 62 4.82 -7.71 8.69
N GLU A 63 4.99 -6.49 8.13
CA GLU A 63 5.28 -5.28 8.89
C GLU A 63 4.34 -4.14 8.52
N LEU A 64 3.67 -3.58 9.54
CA LEU A 64 2.85 -2.38 9.46
C LEU A 64 3.39 -1.33 10.44
N ASN A 65 3.86 -0.20 9.92
CA ASN A 65 4.21 0.97 10.74
C ASN A 65 3.08 1.99 10.65
N LEU A 66 2.50 2.39 11.78
CA LEU A 66 1.43 3.40 11.90
C LEU A 66 1.92 4.68 12.57
#